data_AF-A0AA37TV88-F1
#
_entry.id   AF-A0AA37TV88-F1
#
_cell.length_a   1.000
_cell.length_b   1.000
_cell.length_c   1.000
_cell.angle_alpha   90.00
_cell.angle_beta   90.00
_cell.angle_gamma   90.00
#
_symmetry.space_group_name_H-M   'P 1'
#
loop_
_entity.id
_entity.type
_entity.pdbx_description
1 polymer ?
#
loop_
_entity_poly.entity_id
_entity_poly.type
_entity_poly.pdbx_seq_one_letter_code
_entity_poly.pdbx_strand_id
1 'polypeptide(L)' 'MTDRKPLQLRLPHDLKNWLKAEAEKNGASQNSEIVRAIRERMDRNRTEALQTQ' A
#
# COMPACT_ATOMS: atom_id res chain seq x y z
N MET A 1 14.60 14.82 7.39
CA MET A 1 14.76 13.37 7.66
C MET A 1 13.37 12.80 7.91
N THR A 2 12.85 11.95 7.03
CA THR A 2 11.54 11.32 7.26
C THR A 2 11.75 10.15 8.23
N ASP A 3 11.23 10.25 9.46
CA ASP A 3 11.23 9.14 10.40
C ASP A 3 10.40 8.00 9.79
N ARG A 4 11.07 6.92 9.37
CA ARG A 4 10.46 5.75 8.74
C ARG A 4 10.93 4.52 9.50
N LYS A 5 10.05 3.95 10.31
CA LYS A 5 10.34 2.71 11.02
C LYS A 5 10.13 1.52 10.08
N PRO A 6 11.07 0.56 10.01
CA PRO A 6 10.89 -0.63 9.20
C PRO A 6 9.72 -1.46 9.73
N LEU A 7 8.82 -1.87 8.83
CA LEU A 7 7.71 -2.76 9.15
C LEU A 7 8.04 -4.17 8.65
N GLN A 8 8.28 -5.11 9.58
CA GLN A 8 8.45 -6.52 9.21
C GLN A 8 7.08 -7.17 9.07
N LEU A 9 6.60 -7.31 7.84
CA LEU A 9 5.32 -7.94 7.54
C LEU A 9 5.52 -9.39 7.10
N ARG A 10 4.78 -10.32 7.71
CA ARG A 10 4.70 -11.70 7.24
C ARG A 10 3.52 -11.81 6.29
N LEU A 11 3.82 -11.92 5.01
CA LEU A 11 2.82 -12.12 3.96
C LEU A 11 2.87 -13.57 3.45
N PRO A 12 1.70 -14.17 3.15
CA PRO A 12 1.61 -15.33 2.27
C PRO A 12 2.41 -15.15 0.97
N HIS A 13 2.93 -16.26 0.44
CA HIS A 13 3.87 -16.24 -0.69
C HIS A 13 3.24 -15.69 -1.98
N ASP A 14 1.98 -16.04 -2.22
CA ASP A 14 1.13 -15.54 -3.29
C ASP A 14 1.01 -14.01 -3.25
N LEU A 15 0.69 -13.44 -2.08
CA LEU A 15 0.56 -12.00 -1.91
C LEU A 15 1.89 -11.27 -2.15
N LYS A 16 3.01 -11.85 -1.71
CA LYS A 16 4.34 -11.28 -1.94
C LYS A 16 4.69 -11.26 -3.43
N ASN A 17 4.35 -12.32 -4.17
CA ASN A 17 4.60 -12.41 -5.60
C ASN A 17 3.74 -11.43 -6.39
N TRP A 18 2.46 -11.31 -6.02
CA TRP A 18 1.57 -10.33 -6.63
C TRP A 18 2.06 -8.89 -6.40
N LEU A 19 2.44 -8.55 -5.17
CA LEU A 19 2.98 -7.23 -4.85
C LEU A 19 4.26 -6.91 -5.63
N LYS A 20 5.13 -7.90 -5.81
CA LYS A 20 6.35 -7.75 -6.63
C LYS A 20 6.00 -7.44 -8.09
N ALA A 21 5.05 -8.16 -8.68
CA ALA A 21 4.62 -7.93 -10.05
C ALA A 21 4.00 -6.54 -10.25
N GLU A 22 3.17 -6.08 -9.31
CA GLU A 22 2.62 -4.72 -9.34
C GLU A 22 3.70 -3.65 -9.19
N ALA A 23 4.68 -3.87 -8.31
CA ALA A 23 5.81 -2.96 -8.14
C ALA A 23 6.65 -2.86 -9.43
N GLU A 24 6.92 -3.98 -10.11
CA GLU A 24 7.62 -4.01 -11.40
C GLU A 24 6.82 -3.27 -12.49
N LYS A 25 5.51 -3.52 -12.59
CA LYS A 25 4.62 -2.86 -13.55
C LYS A 25 4.57 -1.34 -13.39
N ASN A 26 4.60 -0.87 -12.14
CA ASN A 26 4.53 0.55 -11.81
C ASN A 26 5.92 1.22 -11.71
N GLY A 27 7.00 0.47 -11.95
CA GLY A 27 8.38 0.97 -11.83
C GLY A 27 8.73 1.44 -10.41
N ALA A 28 8.11 0.84 -9.39
CA ALA A 28 8.18 1.26 -7.99
C ALA A 28 8.76 0.16 -7.10
N SER A 29 9.07 0.51 -5.84
CA SER A 29 9.44 -0.49 -4.83
C SER A 29 8.20 -1.13 -4.22
N GLN A 30 8.32 -2.37 -3.72
CA GLN A 30 7.23 -3.04 -2.98
C GLN A 30 6.72 -2.17 -1.82
N ASN A 31 7.60 -1.47 -1.11
CA ASN A 31 7.21 -0.57 -0.02
C ASN A 31 6.42 0.64 -0.53
N SER A 32 6.81 1.21 -1.67
CA SER A 32 6.08 2.31 -2.30
C SER A 32 4.67 1.88 -2.70
N GLU A 33 4.53 0.67 -3.24
CA GLU A 33 3.21 0.12 -3.59
C GLU A 33 2.34 -0.17 -2.37
N ILE A 34 2.92 -0.71 -1.29
CA ILE A 34 2.20 -0.88 -0.02
C ILE A 34 1.69 0.47 0.48
N VAL A 35 2.56 1.50 0.51
CA VAL A 35 2.17 2.83 0.97
C VAL A 35 1.10 3.44 0.05
N ARG A 36 1.21 3.26 -1.27
CA ARG A 36 0.21 3.73 -2.24
C ARG A 36 -1.14 3.08 -2.02
N ALA A 37 -1.20 1.75 -1.90
CA ALA A 37 -2.43 1.00 -1.66
C ALA A 37 -3.09 1.39 -0.33
N ILE A 38 -2.28 1.57 0.72
CA ILE A 38 -2.78 2.00 2.04
C ILE A 38 -3.36 3.42 1.96
N ARG A 39 -2.65 4.38 1.33
CA ARG A 39 -3.13 5.76 1.19
C ARG A 39 -4.41 5.83 0.35
N GLU A 40 -4.45 5.13 -0.78
CA GLU A 40 -5.65 5.05 -1.62
C GLU A 40 -6.84 4.48 -0.84
N ARG A 41 -6.63 3.45 -0.01
CA ARG A 41 -7.68 2.92 0.87
C ARG A 41 -8.09 3.93 1.95
N MET A 42 -7.16 4.65 2.57
CA MET A 42 -7.48 5.69 3.55
C MET A 42 -8.32 6.81 2.92
N ASP A 43 -7.94 7.27 1.73
CA ASP A 43 -8.65 8.32 1.01
C ASP A 43 -10.07 7.86 0.62
N ARG A 44 -10.23 6.63 0.12
CA ARG A 44 -11.56 6.04 -0.14
C ARG A 44 -12.44 6.01 1.11
N ASN A 45 -11.94 5.47 2.22
CA ASN A 45 -12.70 5.39 3.46
C ASN A 45 -13.10 6.80 3.97
N ARG A 46 -12.23 7.80 3.77
CA ARG A 46 -12.53 9.20 4.14
C ARG A 46 -13.63 9.78 3.25
N THR A 47 -13.58 9.56 1.94
CA THR A 47 -14.60 10.04 1.00
C THR A 47 -15.95 9.38 1.27
N GLU A 48 -15.98 8.07 1.53
CA GLU A 48 -17.21 7.33 1.88
C GLU A 48 -17.84 7.85 3.20
N ALA A 49 -17.02 8.19 4.19
CA ALA A 49 -17.48 8.77 5.46
C ALA A 49 -18.04 10.20 5.30
N LEU A 50 -17.59 10.95 4.30
CA LEU A 50 -18.10 12.29 3.99
C LEU A 50 -19.36 12.27 3.10
N GLN A 51 -19.59 11.20 2.33
CA GLN A 51 -20.77 11.05 1.48
C GLN A 51 -22.00 10.52 2.23
N THR A 52 -21.85 10.05 3.47
CA THR A 52 -22.92 9.48 4.29
C THR A 52 -23.47 10.47 5.35
N GLN A 53 -23.18 11.77 5.22
CA GLN A 53 -23.70 12.84 6.09
C GLN A 53 -24.60 13.81 5.33
#